data_AF-A0A4P7Z1H6-F1
#
_entry.id   AF-A0A4P7Z1H6-F1
#
_cell.length_a   1.000
_cell.length_b   1.000
_cell.length_c   1.000
_cell.angle_alpha   90.00
_cell.angle_beta   90.00
_cell.angle_gamma   90.00
#
_symmetry.space_group_name_H-M   'P 1'
#
loop_
_entity.id
_entity.type
_entity.pdbx_description
1 polymer ?
#
loop_
_entity_poly.entity_id
_entity_poly.type
_entity_poly.pdbx_seq_one_letter_code
_entity_poly.pdbx_strand_id
1 'polypeptide(L)'
;MAILDLKGVSKSYGGNTVLHNIDLSIEEGEFVAIVGFSGSGKSTLINLIAGLAMADAGEVLYRGKPVTGPGPERGLVFQSYSLMPWLSVKENVALAVDAVHKAKGGAERGVLTRRAVETVGLGHATDRRPKELSGGMRQRVGFARALAMSPEMLLLDEPLSALDALTRAKLQDEIEAIWRKDRKTVILITNDVDEAILLADRIIPLTPGPNATLGPAFTVDLPRPRDRTAVNHDEDFKRLRAEVTAYLMEVGVARGTGGDDDLVLPDVKPITASPPPKAYIEAMGGRGMEDRYLEFTRLTKTFATPKGPLTVVDGFDLKMRKGEFVSLIGHSGCGKSTVLSMVAGLADVTSGGIVLDGKEVDGAGPDRAVVFQAPSLFPWLTAYENVMLGVDRVFPHANKGERADIARYYLARVGLGDSMDRKASELSNGMKQRVGIARAFALSPKLLLLDEPFGMLDSLTRWELQEVLMEVWARTKVTAVCVTHDVDEALLLADRVVMMTNGPNAKIGHILTVDIPHPRTRQALLEHPRYYDYREELLNFLEGGHAGAPKKAA
;
A
#
# COMPACT_ATOMS: atom_id res chain seq x y z
N MET A 1 4.18 26.06 -26.66
CA MET A 1 3.23 26.90 -25.90
C MET A 1 2.56 26.00 -24.88
N ALA A 2 2.44 26.45 -23.63
CA ALA A 2 1.81 25.66 -22.58
C ALA A 2 0.33 25.40 -22.93
N ILE A 3 -0.11 24.14 -22.77
CA ILE A 3 -1.53 23.79 -22.88
C ILE A 3 -2.27 24.12 -21.59
N LEU A 4 -1.56 24.12 -20.45
CA LEU A 4 -2.08 24.44 -19.14
C LEU A 4 -1.06 25.30 -18.37
N ASP A 5 -1.54 26.40 -17.79
CA ASP A 5 -0.79 27.27 -16.88
C ASP A 5 -1.57 27.50 -15.58
N LEU A 6 -0.93 27.30 -14.45
CA LEU A 6 -1.37 27.75 -13.13
C LEU A 6 -0.46 28.90 -12.72
N LYS A 7 -1.06 30.03 -12.34
CA LYS A 7 -0.35 31.25 -11.95
C LYS A 7 -0.79 31.70 -10.57
N GLY A 8 0.10 31.57 -9.59
CA GLY A 8 -0.13 31.96 -8.19
C GLY A 8 -1.38 31.32 -7.56
N VAL A 9 -1.73 30.10 -7.98
CA VAL A 9 -3.01 29.49 -7.61
C VAL A 9 -3.02 29.12 -6.14
N SER A 10 -4.02 29.62 -5.40
CA SER A 10 -4.20 29.30 -3.97
C SER A 10 -5.63 28.83 -3.70
N LYS A 11 -5.77 27.87 -2.78
CA LYS A 11 -7.07 27.32 -2.38
C LYS A 11 -7.13 26.99 -0.91
N SER A 12 -8.22 27.39 -0.27
CA SER A 12 -8.54 27.19 1.13
C SER A 12 -9.93 26.53 1.30
N TYR A 13 -10.09 25.76 2.37
CA TYR A 13 -11.37 25.19 2.78
C TYR A 13 -11.57 25.43 4.28
N GLY A 14 -12.71 26.00 4.66
CA GLY A 14 -13.05 26.23 6.07
C GLY A 14 -12.00 27.06 6.84
N GLY A 15 -11.32 27.99 6.17
CA GLY A 15 -10.26 28.81 6.75
C GLY A 15 -8.86 28.21 6.71
N ASN A 16 -8.70 26.93 6.33
CA ASN A 16 -7.39 26.30 6.19
C ASN A 16 -6.93 26.36 4.73
N THR A 17 -5.79 27.00 4.48
CA THR A 17 -5.15 27.04 3.17
C THR A 17 -4.53 25.68 2.85
N VAL A 18 -5.05 25.04 1.81
CA VAL A 18 -4.61 23.72 1.34
C VAL A 18 -3.46 23.87 0.34
N LEU A 19 -3.66 24.72 -0.67
CA LEU A 19 -2.68 25.05 -1.70
C LEU A 19 -2.34 26.52 -1.62
N HIS A 20 -1.06 26.86 -1.70
CA HIS A 20 -0.56 28.22 -1.61
C HIS A 20 0.38 28.52 -2.78
N ASN A 21 0.10 29.59 -3.53
CA ASN A 21 0.92 30.11 -4.62
C ASN A 21 1.51 29.02 -5.54
N ILE A 22 0.63 28.22 -6.15
CA ILE A 22 1.00 27.16 -7.09
C ILE A 22 1.23 27.76 -8.47
N ASP A 23 2.47 27.64 -8.95
CA ASP A 23 2.90 28.01 -10.30
C ASP A 23 3.33 26.76 -11.08
N LEU A 24 2.63 26.45 -12.17
CA LEU A 24 2.87 25.24 -12.96
C LEU A 24 2.52 25.47 -14.43
N SER A 25 3.46 25.22 -15.33
CA SER A 25 3.27 25.24 -16.78
C SER A 25 3.48 23.85 -17.35
N ILE A 26 2.55 23.36 -18.18
CA ILE A 26 2.61 22.05 -18.83
C ILE A 26 2.53 22.20 -20.34
N GLU A 27 3.43 21.54 -21.05
CA GLU A 27 3.47 21.55 -22.51
C GLU A 27 2.50 20.54 -23.14
N GLU A 28 2.09 20.83 -24.38
CA GLU A 28 1.21 19.93 -25.12
C GLU A 28 1.90 18.59 -25.41
N GLY A 29 1.28 17.49 -24.99
CA GLY A 29 1.80 16.13 -25.14
C GLY A 29 2.81 15.71 -24.06
N GLU A 30 3.05 16.55 -23.05
CA GLU A 30 3.88 16.22 -21.90
C GLU A 30 3.13 15.27 -20.93
N PHE A 31 3.86 14.32 -20.36
CA PHE A 31 3.38 13.49 -19.25
C PHE A 31 4.00 14.00 -17.94
N VAL A 32 3.22 14.63 -17.06
CA VAL A 32 3.68 15.14 -15.77
C VAL A 32 3.14 14.27 -14.63
N ALA A 33 4.00 13.85 -13.72
CA ALA A 33 3.60 13.23 -12.46
C ALA A 33 3.74 14.20 -11.30
N ILE A 34 2.70 14.28 -10.47
CA ILE A 34 2.70 15.04 -9.22
C ILE A 34 2.70 14.04 -8.07
N VAL A 35 3.77 14.08 -7.27
CA VAL A 35 3.98 13.17 -6.14
C VAL A 35 3.89 13.90 -4.81
N GLY A 36 3.28 13.34 -3.77
CA GLY A 36 3.24 14.03 -2.48
C GLY A 36 2.37 13.35 -1.42
N PHE A 37 2.36 13.90 -0.21
CA PHE A 37 1.74 13.27 0.97
C PHE A 37 0.22 13.14 0.86
N SER A 38 -0.37 12.18 1.58
CA SER A 38 -1.82 12.26 1.81
C SER A 38 -2.17 13.55 2.55
N GLY A 39 -3.23 14.20 2.08
CA GLY A 39 -3.66 15.50 2.60
C GLY A 39 -2.81 16.70 2.16
N SER A 40 -1.83 16.54 1.25
CA SER A 40 -1.09 17.69 0.69
C SER A 40 -1.90 18.52 -0.33
N GLY A 41 -3.12 18.10 -0.68
CA GLY A 41 -3.95 18.84 -1.62
C GLY A 41 -3.83 18.41 -3.08
N LYS A 42 -3.26 17.23 -3.37
CA LYS A 42 -3.17 16.68 -4.75
C LYS A 42 -4.54 16.61 -5.45
N SER A 43 -5.54 16.01 -4.82
CA SER A 43 -6.90 15.97 -5.37
C SER A 43 -7.55 17.37 -5.43
N THR A 44 -7.16 18.31 -4.57
CA THR A 44 -7.58 19.71 -4.72
C THR A 44 -6.99 20.30 -5.99
N LEU A 45 -5.71 20.07 -6.25
CA LEU A 45 -5.01 20.56 -7.45
C LEU A 45 -5.64 20.01 -8.73
N ILE A 46 -5.93 18.71 -8.80
CA ILE A 46 -6.58 18.13 -9.99
C ILE A 46 -8.01 18.65 -10.19
N ASN A 47 -8.74 18.91 -9.11
CA ASN A 47 -10.09 19.46 -9.19
C ASN A 47 -10.10 20.91 -9.69
N LEU A 48 -9.08 21.70 -9.33
CA LEU A 48 -8.88 23.05 -9.88
C LEU A 48 -8.58 22.97 -11.39
N ILE A 49 -7.67 22.09 -11.80
CA ILE A 49 -7.32 21.89 -13.21
C ILE A 49 -8.53 21.39 -14.01
N ALA A 50 -9.29 20.45 -13.47
CA ALA A 50 -10.52 19.94 -14.08
C ALA A 50 -11.65 20.97 -14.13
N GLY A 51 -11.57 22.08 -13.37
CA GLY A 51 -12.63 23.08 -13.23
C GLY A 51 -13.79 22.62 -12.35
N LEU A 52 -13.62 21.59 -11.53
CA LEU A 52 -14.59 21.12 -10.55
C LEU A 52 -14.60 21.99 -9.28
N ALA A 53 -13.50 22.70 -9.03
CA ALA A 53 -13.37 23.72 -7.99
C ALA A 53 -12.73 24.97 -8.61
N MET A 54 -13.00 26.14 -8.00
CA MET A 54 -12.37 27.41 -8.38
C MET A 54 -11.31 27.80 -7.36
N ALA A 55 -10.21 28.40 -7.83
CA ALA A 55 -9.17 28.96 -6.98
C ALA A 55 -9.71 30.17 -6.20
N ASP A 56 -9.17 30.40 -4.99
CA ASP A 56 -9.51 31.60 -4.21
C ASP A 56 -8.63 32.79 -4.61
N ALA A 57 -7.42 32.52 -5.12
CA ALA A 57 -6.50 33.48 -5.69
C ALA A 57 -5.72 32.84 -6.85
N GLY A 58 -5.20 33.68 -7.76
CA GLY A 58 -4.51 33.24 -8.97
C GLY A 58 -5.48 32.78 -10.06
N GLU A 59 -4.95 32.23 -11.14
CA GLU A 59 -5.73 31.75 -12.28
C GLU A 59 -5.23 30.42 -12.84
N VAL A 60 -6.16 29.59 -13.29
CA VAL A 60 -5.88 28.37 -14.05
C VAL A 60 -6.28 28.64 -15.50
N LEU A 61 -5.32 28.51 -16.42
CA LEU A 61 -5.49 28.80 -17.84
C LEU A 61 -5.33 27.51 -18.66
N TYR A 62 -6.30 27.23 -19.53
CA TYR A 62 -6.22 26.16 -20.53
C TYR A 62 -6.13 26.78 -21.93
N ARG A 63 -5.06 26.51 -22.67
CA ARG A 63 -4.70 27.17 -23.95
C ARG A 63 -4.84 28.71 -23.85
N GLY A 64 -4.35 29.28 -22.75
CA GLY A 64 -4.39 30.71 -22.46
C GLY A 64 -5.75 31.29 -22.05
N LYS A 65 -6.81 30.46 -21.93
CA LYS A 65 -8.14 30.90 -21.49
C LYS A 65 -8.44 30.45 -20.06
N PRO A 66 -9.07 31.28 -19.21
CA PRO A 66 -9.44 30.89 -17.86
C PRO A 66 -10.34 29.65 -17.83
N VAL A 67 -10.02 28.71 -16.94
CA VAL A 67 -10.86 27.55 -16.64
C VAL A 67 -11.97 28.01 -15.69
N THR A 68 -13.19 28.14 -16.20
CA THR A 68 -14.37 28.55 -15.42
C THR A 68 -15.29 27.39 -15.05
N GLY A 69 -14.95 26.16 -15.44
CA GLY A 69 -15.74 24.97 -15.18
C GLY A 69 -15.19 23.70 -15.85
N PRO A 70 -15.87 22.55 -15.65
CA PRO A 70 -15.50 21.31 -16.31
C PRO A 70 -15.78 21.36 -17.82
N GLY A 71 -14.90 20.76 -18.61
CA GLY A 71 -14.99 20.72 -20.07
C GLY A 71 -14.54 19.37 -20.63
N PRO A 72 -15.12 18.92 -21.77
CA PRO A 72 -14.80 17.61 -22.38
C PRO A 72 -13.34 17.46 -22.82
N GLU A 73 -12.62 18.57 -23.00
CA GLU A 73 -11.21 18.62 -23.33
C GLU A 73 -10.29 18.14 -22.20
N ARG A 74 -10.79 18.13 -20.95
CA ARG A 74 -10.07 17.68 -19.74
C ARG A 74 -10.76 16.44 -19.15
N GLY A 75 -10.30 15.25 -19.52
CA GLY A 75 -10.87 13.99 -19.04
C GLY A 75 -10.29 13.61 -17.67
N LEU A 76 -11.14 13.46 -16.64
CA LEU A 76 -10.71 13.08 -15.29
C LEU A 76 -11.02 11.61 -14.98
N VAL A 77 -10.01 10.91 -14.47
CA VAL A 77 -10.14 9.58 -13.84
C VAL A 77 -9.95 9.76 -12.34
N PHE A 78 -11.01 9.50 -11.58
CA PHE A 78 -11.03 9.66 -10.12
C PHE A 78 -10.35 8.48 -9.40
N GLN A 79 -9.83 8.75 -8.19
CA GLN A 79 -9.31 7.74 -7.26
C GLN A 79 -10.41 6.74 -6.85
N SER A 80 -11.60 7.23 -6.51
CA SER A 80 -12.78 6.38 -6.36
C SER A 80 -13.36 6.09 -7.74
N TYR A 81 -13.58 4.81 -8.06
CA TYR A 81 -14.04 4.37 -9.39
C TYR A 81 -15.24 5.16 -9.93
N SER A 82 -16.08 5.73 -9.03
CA SER A 82 -17.20 6.63 -9.34
C SER A 82 -18.11 6.10 -10.46
N LEU A 83 -18.23 4.77 -10.53
CA LEU A 83 -19.07 4.06 -11.49
C LEU A 83 -20.50 4.05 -11.00
N MET A 84 -21.46 4.14 -11.92
CA MET A 84 -22.87 3.98 -11.60
C MET A 84 -23.14 2.49 -11.33
N PRO A 85 -23.47 2.08 -10.09
CA PRO A 85 -23.50 0.68 -9.69
C PRO A 85 -24.64 -0.12 -10.36
N TRP A 86 -25.67 0.56 -10.86
CA TRP A 86 -26.79 -0.04 -11.58
C TRP A 86 -26.57 -0.18 -13.09
N LEU A 87 -25.51 0.42 -13.63
CA LEU A 87 -25.18 0.38 -15.06
C LEU A 87 -24.08 -0.65 -15.34
N SER A 88 -24.15 -1.29 -16.51
CA SER A 88 -23.09 -2.14 -17.07
C SER A 88 -21.85 -1.33 -17.46
N VAL A 89 -20.75 -2.02 -17.82
CA VAL A 89 -19.54 -1.39 -18.37
C VAL A 89 -19.88 -0.51 -19.57
N LYS A 90 -20.62 -1.05 -20.55
CA LYS A 90 -21.05 -0.32 -21.73
C LYS A 90 -21.85 0.93 -21.39
N GLU A 91 -22.82 0.80 -20.49
CA GLU A 91 -23.70 1.91 -20.11
C GLU A 91 -22.94 3.00 -19.34
N ASN A 92 -22.02 2.62 -18.45
CA ASN A 92 -21.14 3.57 -17.77
C ASN A 92 -20.31 4.40 -18.76
N VAL A 93 -19.78 3.78 -19.81
CA VAL A 93 -19.01 4.46 -20.86
C VAL A 93 -19.92 5.28 -21.78
N ALA A 94 -21.10 4.75 -22.12
CA ALA A 94 -22.08 5.43 -22.96
C ALA A 94 -22.50 6.78 -22.35
N LEU A 95 -22.63 6.88 -21.02
CA LEU A 95 -22.93 8.15 -20.34
C LEU A 95 -21.96 9.29 -20.70
N ALA A 96 -20.67 8.99 -20.86
CA ALA A 96 -19.68 9.99 -21.27
C ALA A 96 -19.86 10.35 -22.75
N VAL A 97 -20.11 9.36 -23.60
CA VAL A 97 -20.34 9.54 -25.05
C VAL A 97 -21.58 10.39 -25.31
N ASP A 98 -22.76 9.87 -24.98
CA ASP A 98 -23.61 10.45 -23.96
C ASP A 98 -23.75 11.99 -23.95
N ALA A 99 -23.00 12.54 -23.00
CA ALA A 99 -22.97 13.94 -22.66
C ALA A 99 -22.16 14.80 -23.64
N VAL A 100 -21.10 14.25 -24.24
CA VAL A 100 -20.13 15.04 -25.04
C VAL A 100 -20.49 15.04 -26.53
N HIS A 101 -20.87 13.89 -27.08
CA HIS A 101 -21.10 13.67 -28.50
C HIS A 101 -22.58 13.80 -28.89
N LYS A 102 -23.28 14.79 -28.32
CA LYS A 102 -24.74 14.99 -28.52
C LYS A 102 -25.13 15.20 -29.99
N ALA A 103 -24.24 15.78 -30.78
CA ALA A 103 -24.45 16.02 -32.21
C ALA A 103 -24.37 14.74 -33.07
N LYS A 104 -23.83 13.64 -32.54
CA LYS A 104 -23.69 12.37 -33.26
C LYS A 104 -24.96 11.52 -33.13
N GLY A 105 -25.31 10.80 -34.19
CA GLY A 105 -26.41 9.84 -34.17
C GLY A 105 -26.16 8.67 -33.21
N GLY A 106 -27.22 7.99 -32.77
CA GLY A 106 -27.12 6.88 -31.81
C GLY A 106 -26.21 5.73 -32.26
N ALA A 107 -26.18 5.44 -33.58
CA ALA A 107 -25.28 4.44 -34.14
C ALA A 107 -23.80 4.82 -34.00
N GLU A 108 -23.44 6.08 -34.31
CA GLU A 108 -22.07 6.60 -34.13
C GLU A 108 -21.64 6.60 -32.67
N ARG A 109 -22.53 7.03 -31.77
CA ARG A 109 -22.28 7.00 -30.33
C ARG A 109 -22.04 5.57 -29.84
N GLY A 110 -22.82 4.61 -30.33
CA GLY A 110 -22.61 3.19 -30.07
C GLY A 110 -21.24 2.68 -30.53
N VAL A 111 -20.71 3.17 -31.66
CA VAL A 111 -19.36 2.85 -32.14
C VAL A 111 -18.30 3.43 -31.21
N LEU A 112 -18.43 4.70 -30.79
CA LEU A 112 -17.50 5.34 -29.86
C LEU A 112 -17.45 4.61 -28.51
N THR A 113 -18.62 4.25 -27.97
CA THR A 113 -18.71 3.48 -26.72
C THR A 113 -17.99 2.14 -26.85
N ARG A 114 -18.26 1.36 -27.91
CA ARG A 114 -17.58 0.07 -28.12
C ARG A 114 -16.07 0.23 -28.24
N ARG A 115 -15.62 1.19 -29.06
CA ARG A 115 -14.19 1.47 -29.24
C ARG A 115 -13.50 1.82 -27.92
N ALA A 116 -14.13 2.62 -27.06
CA ALA A 116 -13.57 2.99 -25.76
C ALA A 116 -13.45 1.77 -24.82
N VAL A 117 -14.47 0.90 -24.78
CA VAL A 117 -14.45 -0.36 -24.01
C VAL A 117 -13.37 -1.31 -24.52
N GLU A 118 -13.22 -1.43 -25.84
CA GLU A 118 -12.20 -2.27 -26.48
C GLU A 118 -10.78 -1.76 -26.22
N THR A 119 -10.58 -0.43 -26.25
CA THR A 119 -9.26 0.20 -26.02
C THR A 119 -8.67 -0.15 -24.66
N VAL A 120 -9.52 -0.33 -23.63
CA VAL A 120 -9.09 -0.74 -22.28
C VAL A 120 -9.15 -2.26 -22.04
N GLY A 121 -9.40 -3.05 -23.10
CA GLY A 121 -9.44 -4.51 -23.03
C GLY A 121 -10.68 -5.12 -22.34
N LEU A 122 -11.76 -4.35 -22.17
CA LEU A 122 -12.97 -4.78 -21.46
C LEU A 122 -14.07 -5.36 -22.36
N GLY A 123 -13.80 -5.64 -23.64
CA GLY A 123 -14.80 -6.16 -24.58
C GLY A 123 -15.53 -7.42 -24.08
N HIS A 124 -14.82 -8.31 -23.39
CA HIS A 124 -15.38 -9.55 -22.82
C HIS A 124 -16.27 -9.33 -21.57
N ALA A 125 -16.28 -8.12 -21.01
CA ALA A 125 -17.00 -7.76 -19.78
C ALA A 125 -18.03 -6.64 -20.02
N THR A 126 -18.35 -6.35 -21.28
CA THR A 126 -19.19 -5.23 -21.73
C THR A 126 -20.53 -5.11 -20.99
N ASP A 127 -21.19 -6.23 -20.70
CA ASP A 127 -22.52 -6.25 -20.07
C ASP A 127 -22.49 -6.48 -18.55
N ARG A 128 -21.29 -6.64 -17.95
CA ARG A 128 -21.13 -6.83 -16.51
C ARG A 128 -21.32 -5.52 -15.76
N ARG A 129 -21.82 -5.59 -14.52
CA ARG A 129 -21.99 -4.45 -13.60
C ARG A 129 -20.80 -4.33 -12.65
N PRO A 130 -20.54 -3.14 -12.04
CA PRO A 130 -19.38 -2.89 -11.19
C PRO A 130 -19.11 -3.90 -10.06
N LYS A 131 -20.17 -4.49 -9.49
CA LYS A 131 -20.08 -5.52 -8.44
C LYS A 131 -19.52 -6.86 -8.93
N GLU A 132 -19.56 -7.11 -10.24
CA GLU A 132 -19.09 -8.34 -10.90
C GLU A 132 -17.68 -8.18 -11.48
N LEU A 133 -17.08 -7.00 -11.31
CA LEU A 133 -15.77 -6.64 -11.83
C LEU A 133 -14.71 -6.75 -10.72
N SER A 134 -13.46 -7.07 -11.10
CA SER A 134 -12.32 -6.87 -10.20
C SER A 134 -12.02 -5.38 -10.00
N GLY A 135 -11.17 -5.02 -9.02
CA GLY A 135 -10.73 -3.64 -8.81
C GLY A 135 -10.08 -3.05 -10.07
N GLY A 136 -9.14 -3.77 -10.67
CA GLY A 136 -8.50 -3.36 -11.93
C GLY A 136 -9.49 -3.22 -13.09
N MET A 137 -10.50 -4.10 -13.18
CA MET A 137 -11.55 -3.96 -14.19
C MET A 137 -12.40 -2.71 -13.95
N ARG A 138 -12.78 -2.40 -12.70
CA ARG A 138 -13.50 -1.15 -12.39
C ARG A 138 -12.68 0.08 -12.77
N GLN A 139 -11.37 0.07 -12.51
CA GLN A 139 -10.49 1.16 -12.91
C GLN A 139 -10.47 1.36 -14.43
N ARG A 140 -10.37 0.27 -15.20
CA ARG A 140 -10.45 0.31 -16.67
C ARG A 140 -11.75 0.93 -17.18
N VAL A 141 -12.88 0.72 -16.51
CA VAL A 141 -14.14 1.41 -16.88
C VAL A 141 -14.01 2.93 -16.68
N GLY A 142 -13.36 3.36 -15.59
CA GLY A 142 -13.06 4.79 -15.35
C GLY A 142 -12.21 5.39 -16.46
N PHE A 143 -11.14 4.71 -16.86
CA PHE A 143 -10.31 5.11 -18.01
C PHE A 143 -11.11 5.15 -19.31
N ALA A 144 -11.91 4.13 -19.61
CA ALA A 144 -12.73 4.10 -20.81
C ALA A 144 -13.71 5.27 -20.88
N ARG A 145 -14.31 5.67 -19.74
CA ARG A 145 -15.17 6.86 -19.66
C ARG A 145 -14.42 8.14 -20.00
N ALA A 146 -13.22 8.31 -19.45
CA ALA A 146 -12.39 9.48 -19.74
C ALA A 146 -11.98 9.52 -21.22
N LEU A 147 -11.50 8.41 -21.77
CA LEU A 147 -11.09 8.30 -23.17
C LEU A 147 -12.25 8.44 -24.17
N ALA A 148 -13.45 8.00 -23.80
CA ALA A 148 -14.64 8.12 -24.64
C ALA A 148 -15.02 9.57 -24.96
N MET A 149 -14.63 10.53 -24.11
CA MET A 149 -14.80 11.97 -24.36
C MET A 149 -13.83 12.49 -25.43
N SER A 150 -12.80 11.72 -25.80
CA SER A 150 -11.69 12.14 -26.67
C SER A 150 -10.97 13.40 -26.19
N PRO A 151 -10.53 13.44 -24.92
CA PRO A 151 -9.96 14.65 -24.33
C PRO A 151 -8.61 15.03 -24.99
N GLU A 152 -8.22 16.28 -24.82
CA GLU A 152 -6.88 16.78 -25.17
C GLU A 152 -5.91 16.54 -24.00
N MET A 153 -6.42 16.56 -22.76
CA MET A 153 -5.68 16.30 -21.54
C MET A 153 -6.36 15.22 -20.68
N LEU A 154 -5.57 14.28 -20.17
CA LEU A 154 -6.00 13.25 -19.24
C LEU A 154 -5.48 13.56 -17.83
N LEU A 155 -6.39 13.64 -16.88
CA LEU A 155 -6.13 13.90 -15.48
C LEU A 155 -6.36 12.60 -14.71
N LEU A 156 -5.33 12.06 -14.09
CA LEU A 156 -5.36 10.77 -13.40
C LEU A 156 -5.13 11.00 -11.90
N ASP A 157 -6.16 10.81 -11.07
CA ASP A 157 -6.05 10.96 -9.61
C ASP A 157 -5.83 9.61 -8.93
N GLU A 158 -4.59 9.30 -8.57
CA GLU A 158 -4.16 8.04 -7.92
C GLU A 158 -4.79 6.77 -8.53
N PRO A 159 -4.72 6.60 -9.87
CA PRO A 159 -5.50 5.57 -10.57
C PRO A 159 -5.13 4.13 -10.18
N LEU A 160 -3.95 3.90 -9.60
CA LEU A 160 -3.41 2.56 -9.35
C LEU A 160 -3.18 2.23 -7.87
N SER A 161 -3.56 3.14 -6.97
CA SER A 161 -3.28 3.04 -5.53
C SER A 161 -3.91 1.82 -4.87
N ALA A 162 -5.11 1.42 -5.29
CA ALA A 162 -5.89 0.33 -4.70
C ALA A 162 -5.64 -1.06 -5.34
N LEU A 163 -4.57 -1.20 -6.13
CA LEU A 163 -4.29 -2.41 -6.91
C LEU A 163 -3.05 -3.13 -6.39
N ASP A 164 -3.09 -4.47 -6.43
CA ASP A 164 -1.92 -5.31 -6.18
C ASP A 164 -0.82 -5.07 -7.23
N ALA A 165 0.42 -5.44 -6.89
CA ALA A 165 1.60 -5.14 -7.69
C ALA A 165 1.48 -5.60 -9.16
N LEU A 166 0.95 -6.80 -9.41
CA LEU A 166 0.85 -7.34 -10.77
C LEU A 166 -0.26 -6.66 -11.57
N THR A 167 -1.43 -6.45 -10.96
CA THR A 167 -2.52 -5.71 -11.62
C THR A 167 -2.12 -4.27 -11.90
N ARG A 168 -1.39 -3.63 -10.98
CA ARG A 168 -0.81 -2.29 -11.14
C ARG A 168 0.15 -2.27 -12.32
N ALA A 169 1.13 -3.18 -12.33
CA ALA A 169 2.13 -3.30 -13.39
C ALA A 169 1.47 -3.40 -14.78
N LYS A 170 0.50 -4.32 -14.93
CA LYS A 170 -0.22 -4.48 -16.20
C LYS A 170 -0.99 -3.22 -16.63
N LEU A 171 -1.61 -2.50 -15.69
CA LEU A 171 -2.34 -1.27 -16.03
C LEU A 171 -1.41 -0.11 -16.38
N GLN A 172 -0.25 0.01 -15.73
CA GLN A 172 0.77 0.99 -16.10
C GLN A 172 1.23 0.78 -17.55
N ASP A 173 1.50 -0.47 -17.95
CA ASP A 173 1.93 -0.77 -19.33
C ASP A 173 0.85 -0.42 -20.35
N GLU A 174 -0.42 -0.61 -19.99
CA GLU A 174 -1.56 -0.22 -20.81
C GLU A 174 -1.72 1.31 -20.90
N ILE A 175 -1.54 2.05 -19.79
CA ILE A 175 -1.56 3.52 -19.78
C ILE A 175 -0.45 4.06 -20.68
N GLU A 176 0.76 3.51 -20.59
CA GLU A 176 1.89 3.87 -21.45
C GLU A 176 1.58 3.58 -22.93
N ALA A 177 1.02 2.41 -23.23
CA ALA A 177 0.65 2.04 -24.60
C ALA A 177 -0.42 2.99 -25.19
N ILE A 178 -1.43 3.36 -24.40
CA ILE A 178 -2.49 4.30 -24.81
C ILE A 178 -1.88 5.69 -25.04
N TRP A 179 -1.04 6.16 -24.11
CA TRP A 179 -0.40 7.47 -24.22
C TRP A 179 0.52 7.55 -25.44
N ARG A 180 1.35 6.53 -25.70
CA ARG A 180 2.25 6.49 -26.86
C ARG A 180 1.54 6.62 -28.20
N LYS A 181 0.29 6.15 -28.29
CA LYS A 181 -0.50 6.19 -29.53
C LYS A 181 -0.97 7.60 -29.88
N ASP A 182 -1.46 8.34 -28.89
CA ASP A 182 -2.16 9.60 -29.11
C ASP A 182 -1.38 10.83 -28.58
N ARG A 183 -0.28 10.61 -27.84
CA ARG A 183 0.53 11.61 -27.12
C ARG A 183 -0.29 12.73 -26.50
N LYS A 184 -1.36 12.35 -25.80
CA LYS A 184 -2.20 13.28 -25.05
C LYS A 184 -1.40 13.90 -23.92
N THR A 185 -1.75 15.10 -23.50
CA THR A 185 -1.15 15.69 -22.30
C THR A 185 -1.69 14.94 -21.09
N VAL A 186 -0.83 14.48 -20.18
CA VAL A 186 -1.25 13.70 -19.01
C VAL A 186 -0.73 14.36 -17.74
N ILE A 187 -1.62 14.49 -16.75
CA ILE A 187 -1.24 14.78 -15.36
C ILE A 187 -1.60 13.57 -14.54
N LEU A 188 -0.60 12.92 -13.97
CA LEU A 188 -0.76 11.80 -13.05
C LEU A 188 -0.48 12.27 -11.64
N ILE A 189 -1.45 12.15 -10.77
CA ILE A 189 -1.22 12.18 -9.33
C ILE A 189 -0.95 10.75 -8.89
N THR A 190 0.20 10.55 -8.26
CA THR A 190 0.55 9.27 -7.64
C THR A 190 1.34 9.49 -6.36
N ASN A 191 1.33 8.50 -5.48
CA ASN A 191 2.22 8.45 -4.32
C ASN A 191 3.39 7.48 -4.56
N ASP A 192 3.43 6.82 -5.71
CA ASP A 192 4.42 5.81 -6.06
C ASP A 192 5.50 6.45 -6.95
N VAL A 193 6.72 6.53 -6.44
CA VAL A 193 7.87 7.13 -7.14
C VAL A 193 8.22 6.32 -8.38
N ASP A 194 8.07 5.00 -8.34
CA ASP A 194 8.37 4.15 -9.50
C ASP A 194 7.36 4.39 -10.60
N GLU A 195 6.07 4.51 -10.25
CA GLU A 195 5.03 4.87 -11.22
C GLU A 195 5.35 6.20 -11.90
N ALA A 196 5.77 7.20 -11.12
CA ALA A 196 6.14 8.51 -11.65
C ALA A 196 7.34 8.41 -12.62
N ILE A 197 8.40 7.67 -12.27
CA ILE A 197 9.57 7.50 -13.13
C ILE A 197 9.25 6.67 -14.38
N LEU A 198 8.41 5.64 -14.26
CA LEU A 198 8.05 4.79 -15.39
C LEU A 198 7.15 5.50 -16.41
N LEU A 199 6.28 6.42 -15.96
CA LEU A 199 5.25 7.01 -16.82
C LEU A 199 5.50 8.46 -17.21
N ALA A 200 6.14 9.28 -16.37
CA ALA A 200 6.22 10.73 -16.60
C ALA A 200 7.50 11.16 -17.33
N ASP A 201 7.43 12.28 -18.04
CA ASP A 201 8.58 13.03 -18.54
C ASP A 201 9.13 13.99 -17.47
N ARG A 202 8.27 14.42 -16.54
CA ARG A 202 8.62 15.33 -15.45
C ARG A 202 7.88 14.96 -14.17
N ILE A 203 8.60 14.90 -13.05
CA ILE A 203 8.07 14.61 -11.71
C ILE A 203 8.15 15.87 -10.87
N ILE A 204 7.05 16.26 -10.24
CA ILE A 204 6.97 17.47 -9.41
C ILE A 204 6.42 17.09 -8.04
N PRO A 205 7.23 17.16 -6.97
CA PRO A 205 6.75 16.94 -5.62
C PRO A 205 5.79 18.05 -5.18
N LEU A 206 4.78 17.69 -4.41
CA LEU A 206 3.91 18.61 -3.68
C LEU A 206 4.27 18.52 -2.20
N THR A 207 4.60 19.66 -1.60
CA THR A 207 4.97 19.73 -0.18
C THR A 207 3.78 19.37 0.73
N PRO A 208 4.01 18.91 1.97
CA PRO A 208 2.96 18.61 2.93
C PRO A 208 2.06 19.81 3.17
N GLY A 209 0.77 19.55 3.32
CA GLY A 209 -0.19 20.55 3.78
C GLY A 209 -0.11 20.76 5.30
N PRO A 210 -0.66 21.88 5.82
CA PRO A 210 -1.30 22.98 5.09
C PRO A 210 -0.29 23.89 4.37
N ASN A 211 -0.78 24.75 3.47
CA ASN A 211 0.02 25.62 2.60
C ASN A 211 0.95 24.86 1.65
N ALA A 212 0.47 23.76 1.07
CA ALA A 212 1.26 23.00 0.14
C ALA A 212 1.62 23.84 -1.10
N THR A 213 2.88 23.71 -1.52
CA THR A 213 3.53 24.34 -2.67
C THR A 213 4.17 23.27 -3.54
N LEU A 214 4.54 23.60 -4.77
CA LEU A 214 5.33 22.70 -5.61
C LEU A 214 6.81 22.75 -5.20
N GLY A 215 7.44 21.59 -5.16
CA GLY A 215 8.88 21.40 -5.00
C GLY A 215 9.64 21.52 -6.32
N PRO A 216 10.92 21.14 -6.35
CA PRO A 216 11.71 21.16 -7.57
C PRO A 216 11.18 20.15 -8.59
N ALA A 217 11.23 20.51 -9.87
CA ALA A 217 10.89 19.59 -10.94
C ALA A 217 12.08 18.68 -11.25
N PHE A 218 11.82 17.38 -11.32
CA PHE A 218 12.78 16.35 -11.73
C PHE A 218 12.46 15.90 -13.15
N THR A 219 13.40 16.03 -14.07
CA THR A 219 13.25 15.56 -15.46
C THR A 219 13.55 14.06 -15.55
N VAL A 220 12.73 13.33 -16.31
CA VAL A 220 12.87 11.89 -16.53
C VAL A 220 13.39 11.63 -17.94
N ASP A 221 14.71 11.72 -18.12
CA ASP A 221 15.37 11.55 -19.43
C ASP A 221 15.62 10.08 -19.82
N LEU A 222 14.77 9.16 -19.34
CA LEU A 222 14.84 7.74 -19.67
C LEU A 222 14.10 7.43 -20.98
N PRO A 223 14.71 6.68 -21.92
CA PRO A 223 14.10 6.34 -23.20
C PRO A 223 12.84 5.49 -23.00
N ARG A 224 11.81 5.74 -23.82
CA ARG A 224 10.57 4.96 -23.83
C ARG A 224 10.58 3.90 -24.95
N PRO A 225 9.99 2.71 -24.76
CA PRO A 225 9.25 2.26 -23.58
C PRO A 225 10.17 1.89 -22.41
N ARG A 226 9.73 2.19 -21.18
CA ARG A 226 10.46 1.89 -19.96
C ARG A 226 9.95 0.55 -19.40
N ASP A 227 10.65 -0.53 -19.73
CA ASP A 227 10.34 -1.85 -19.17
C ASP A 227 10.89 -1.96 -17.74
N ARG A 228 10.05 -2.38 -16.79
CA ARG A 228 10.39 -2.42 -15.36
C ARG A 228 11.62 -3.26 -15.06
N THR A 229 11.76 -4.40 -15.71
CA THR A 229 12.89 -5.31 -15.48
C THR A 229 14.15 -4.74 -16.11
N ALA A 230 14.05 -4.19 -17.31
CA ALA A 230 15.18 -3.57 -18.00
C ALA A 230 15.70 -2.32 -17.28
N VAL A 231 14.81 -1.44 -16.80
CA VAL A 231 15.20 -0.19 -16.12
C VAL A 231 15.67 -0.41 -14.67
N ASN A 232 15.42 -1.56 -14.07
CA ASN A 232 15.83 -1.85 -12.69
C ASN A 232 17.35 -1.77 -12.51
N HIS A 233 18.11 -2.01 -13.58
CA HIS A 233 19.57 -1.94 -13.61
C HIS A 233 20.13 -0.64 -14.21
N ASP A 234 19.27 0.25 -14.69
CA ASP A 234 19.66 1.52 -15.30
C ASP A 234 20.11 2.53 -14.24
N GLU A 235 21.30 3.10 -14.41
CA GLU A 235 21.90 4.00 -13.41
C GLU A 235 21.16 5.34 -13.28
N ASP A 236 20.58 5.86 -14.37
CA ASP A 236 19.78 7.07 -14.33
C ASP A 236 18.47 6.82 -13.59
N PHE A 237 17.86 5.65 -13.77
CA PHE A 237 16.68 5.22 -13.03
C PHE A 237 16.97 5.10 -11.52
N LYS A 238 18.07 4.44 -11.13
CA LYS A 238 18.48 4.30 -9.73
C LYS A 238 18.74 5.66 -9.08
N ARG A 239 19.48 6.53 -9.77
CA ARG A 239 19.77 7.90 -9.31
C ARG A 239 18.48 8.67 -9.07
N LEU A 240 17.60 8.71 -10.07
CA LEU A 240 16.36 9.48 -9.98
C LEU A 240 15.43 8.96 -8.88
N ARG A 241 15.34 7.64 -8.71
CA ARG A 241 14.61 7.03 -7.59
C ARG A 241 15.18 7.50 -6.25
N ALA A 242 16.50 7.48 -6.07
CA ALA A 242 17.14 7.92 -4.84
C ALA A 242 16.90 9.42 -4.58
N GLU A 243 17.09 10.29 -5.57
CA GLU A 243 16.89 11.74 -5.46
C GLU A 243 15.45 12.12 -5.08
N VAL A 244 14.46 11.59 -5.81
CA VAL A 244 13.04 11.87 -5.55
C VAL A 244 12.63 11.33 -4.17
N THR A 245 13.10 10.13 -3.81
CA THR A 245 12.81 9.53 -2.50
C THR A 245 13.41 10.34 -1.37
N ALA A 246 14.68 10.75 -1.50
CA ALA A 246 15.38 11.55 -0.51
C ALA A 246 14.68 12.90 -0.27
N TYR A 247 14.31 13.61 -1.34
CA TYR A 247 13.57 14.86 -1.24
C TYR A 247 12.23 14.69 -0.52
N LEU A 248 11.45 13.66 -0.90
CA LEU A 248 10.17 13.39 -0.25
C LEU A 248 10.36 13.04 1.23
N MET A 249 11.39 12.28 1.60
CA MET A 249 11.68 11.96 2.99
C MET A 249 12.09 13.19 3.80
N GLU A 250 13.00 14.03 3.29
CA GLU A 250 13.45 15.26 3.95
C GLU A 250 12.27 16.18 4.27
N VAL A 251 11.38 16.37 3.29
CA VAL A 251 10.18 17.18 3.44
C VAL A 251 9.17 16.55 4.41
N GLY A 252 9.14 15.22 4.53
CA GLY A 252 8.27 14.48 5.46
C GLY A 252 8.74 14.52 6.91
N VAL A 253 10.05 14.36 7.16
CA VAL A 253 10.63 14.35 8.51
C VAL A 253 10.43 15.68 9.24
N ALA A 254 10.41 16.80 8.52
CA ALA A 254 10.09 18.12 9.08
C ALA A 254 8.70 18.20 9.74
N ARG A 255 7.81 17.22 9.48
CA ARG A 255 6.47 17.10 10.05
C ARG A 255 6.41 16.29 11.36
N GLY A 256 7.41 15.45 11.64
CA GLY A 256 7.31 14.32 12.57
C GLY A 256 8.08 14.41 13.88
N THR A 257 8.83 15.49 14.14
CA THR A 257 9.64 15.61 15.36
C THR A 257 8.93 16.42 16.44
N GLY A 258 7.96 15.78 17.10
CA GLY A 258 7.34 16.30 18.31
C GLY A 258 6.72 15.16 19.10
N GLY A 259 7.38 14.69 20.16
CA GLY A 259 6.82 13.66 21.04
C GLY A 259 7.82 12.94 21.93
N ASP A 260 8.21 13.60 23.01
CA ASP A 260 8.63 13.09 24.32
C ASP A 260 9.48 11.80 24.36
N ASP A 261 10.81 11.96 24.30
CA ASP A 261 11.79 10.86 24.43
C ASP A 261 11.99 10.41 25.90
N ASP A 262 11.33 11.07 26.87
CA ASP A 262 11.53 10.88 28.31
C ASP A 262 10.63 9.80 28.94
N LEU A 263 9.70 9.20 28.19
CA LEU A 263 8.86 8.10 28.71
C LEU A 263 9.67 6.80 28.81
N VAL A 264 9.82 6.29 30.03
CA VAL A 264 10.50 5.01 30.33
C VAL A 264 9.46 3.90 30.42
N LEU A 265 9.69 2.81 29.66
CA LEU A 265 8.83 1.62 29.75
C LEU A 265 9.03 0.93 31.11
N PRO A 266 7.95 0.63 31.87
CA PRO A 266 8.05 -0.12 33.12
C PRO A 266 8.59 -1.54 32.91
N ASP A 267 9.42 -2.04 33.85
CA ASP A 267 9.91 -3.43 33.84
C ASP A 267 8.85 -4.39 34.40
N VAL A 268 7.80 -4.62 33.61
CA VAL A 268 6.73 -5.57 33.95
C VAL A 268 6.58 -6.62 32.86
N LYS A 269 6.47 -7.89 33.27
CA LYS A 269 6.33 -9.02 32.35
C LYS A 269 4.87 -9.40 32.10
N PRO A 270 4.52 -9.78 30.85
CA PRO A 270 3.19 -10.25 30.53
C PRO A 270 2.93 -11.63 31.14
N ILE A 271 1.65 -11.99 31.35
CA ILE A 271 1.25 -13.33 31.83
C ILE A 271 1.77 -14.49 30.96
N THR A 272 2.11 -14.21 29.70
CA THR A 272 2.59 -15.18 28.71
C THR A 272 4.10 -15.41 28.76
N ALA A 273 4.85 -14.67 29.58
CA ALA A 273 6.32 -14.76 29.68
C ALA A 273 6.82 -16.07 30.33
N SER A 274 5.95 -17.02 30.64
CA SER A 274 6.33 -18.31 31.23
C SER A 274 7.12 -19.16 30.23
N PRO A 275 8.17 -19.88 30.69
CA PRO A 275 8.97 -20.74 29.84
C PRO A 275 8.19 -21.98 29.38
N PRO A 276 8.58 -22.60 28.25
CA PRO A 276 7.98 -23.83 27.76
C PRO A 276 8.11 -25.00 28.75
N PRO A 277 7.27 -26.05 28.60
CA PRO A 277 7.32 -27.23 29.49
C PRO A 277 8.70 -27.91 29.50
N LYS A 278 9.16 -28.35 30.68
CA LYS A 278 10.48 -28.99 30.86
C LYS A 278 10.73 -30.17 29.91
N ALA A 279 9.73 -31.02 29.71
CA ALA A 279 9.82 -32.17 28.80
C ALA A 279 10.14 -31.76 27.35
N TYR A 280 9.64 -30.60 26.92
CA TYR A 280 9.93 -30.06 25.58
C TYR A 280 11.37 -29.54 25.49
N ILE A 281 11.85 -28.86 26.53
CA ILE A 281 13.23 -28.36 26.63
C ILE A 281 14.24 -29.53 26.57
N GLU A 282 13.94 -30.61 27.29
CA GLU A 282 14.77 -31.82 27.33
C GLU A 282 14.82 -32.54 25.97
N ALA A 283 13.68 -32.63 25.26
CA ALA A 283 13.62 -33.24 23.92
C ALA A 283 14.35 -32.44 22.82
N MET A 284 14.52 -31.12 23.01
CA MET A 284 15.09 -30.19 22.03
C MET A 284 16.61 -30.02 22.10
N GLY A 285 17.27 -30.55 23.14
CA GLY A 285 18.75 -30.53 23.23
C GLY A 285 19.38 -29.14 23.26
N GLY A 286 18.76 -28.16 23.93
CA GLY A 286 19.32 -26.82 24.23
C GLY A 286 19.51 -25.86 23.05
N ARG A 287 20.09 -26.30 21.92
CA ARG A 287 20.32 -25.48 20.71
C ARG A 287 19.14 -25.45 19.74
N GLY A 288 18.25 -26.45 19.77
CA GLY A 288 17.17 -26.59 18.79
C GLY A 288 15.99 -25.62 18.96
N MET A 289 15.93 -24.88 20.08
CA MET A 289 14.79 -24.02 20.46
C MET A 289 14.83 -22.63 19.81
N GLU A 290 16.02 -22.05 19.64
CA GLU A 290 16.15 -20.74 18.99
C GLU A 290 15.99 -20.83 17.48
N ASP A 291 16.38 -21.96 16.87
CA ASP A 291 16.24 -22.21 15.42
C ASP A 291 14.83 -22.68 14.99
N ARG A 292 14.00 -23.10 15.95
CA ARG A 292 12.62 -23.60 15.73
C ARG A 292 11.63 -22.92 16.67
N TYR A 293 11.66 -21.60 16.68
CA TYR A 293 10.78 -20.81 17.55
C TYR A 293 9.33 -20.82 17.08
N LEU A 294 9.12 -20.71 15.76
CA LEU A 294 7.82 -20.90 15.11
C LEU A 294 7.98 -21.94 13.99
N GLU A 295 7.18 -22.99 14.03
CA GLU A 295 7.22 -24.11 13.08
C GLU A 295 5.82 -24.37 12.52
N PHE A 296 5.74 -24.35 11.19
CA PHE A 296 4.60 -24.81 10.41
C PHE A 296 4.97 -26.17 9.81
N THR A 297 4.15 -27.19 10.08
CA THR A 297 4.40 -28.56 9.56
C THR A 297 3.20 -29.03 8.76
N ARG A 298 3.40 -29.25 7.45
CA ARG A 298 2.41 -29.75 6.49
C ARG A 298 1.06 -29.06 6.63
N LEU A 299 1.09 -27.73 6.80
CA LEU A 299 -0.11 -26.97 7.10
C LEU A 299 -1.03 -26.92 5.88
N THR A 300 -2.25 -27.41 6.03
CA THR A 300 -3.28 -27.44 4.99
C THR A 300 -4.57 -26.80 5.49
N LYS A 301 -5.20 -25.98 4.65
CA LYS A 301 -6.52 -25.38 4.90
C LYS A 301 -7.47 -25.60 3.74
N THR A 302 -8.59 -26.26 4.05
CA THR A 302 -9.69 -26.50 3.12
C THR A 302 -10.97 -25.84 3.63
N PHE A 303 -11.62 -25.07 2.76
CA PHE A 303 -12.92 -24.45 3.04
C PHE A 303 -14.05 -25.26 2.38
N ALA A 304 -15.14 -25.47 3.09
CA ALA A 304 -16.36 -25.99 2.49
C ALA A 304 -17.00 -24.90 1.61
N THR A 305 -17.19 -25.18 0.32
CA THR A 305 -17.91 -24.27 -0.59
C THR A 305 -19.09 -24.98 -1.24
N PRO A 306 -20.11 -24.25 -1.74
CA PRO A 306 -21.24 -24.87 -2.45
C PRO A 306 -20.84 -25.70 -3.68
N LYS A 307 -19.65 -25.48 -4.24
CA LYS A 307 -19.11 -26.20 -5.40
C LYS A 307 -18.19 -27.37 -5.01
N GLY A 308 -18.04 -27.67 -3.72
CA GLY A 308 -17.13 -28.67 -3.18
C GLY A 308 -16.04 -28.08 -2.27
N PRO A 309 -15.20 -28.92 -1.66
CA PRO A 309 -14.09 -28.45 -0.82
C PRO A 309 -13.06 -27.67 -1.66
N LEU A 310 -12.69 -26.48 -1.20
CA LEU A 310 -11.64 -25.64 -1.80
C LEU A 310 -10.43 -25.61 -0.89
N THR A 311 -9.36 -26.30 -1.28
CA THR A 311 -8.07 -26.24 -0.58
C THR A 311 -7.32 -24.98 -1.01
N VAL A 312 -7.13 -24.05 -0.09
CA VAL A 312 -6.48 -22.76 -0.36
C VAL A 312 -4.97 -22.86 -0.14
N VAL A 313 -4.57 -23.49 0.96
CA VAL A 313 -3.16 -23.74 1.32
C VAL A 313 -2.99 -25.24 1.46
N ASP A 314 -1.93 -25.80 0.88
CA ASP A 314 -1.64 -27.23 0.93
C ASP A 314 -0.14 -27.50 1.16
N GLY A 315 0.19 -28.14 2.28
CA GLY A 315 1.58 -28.50 2.60
C GLY A 315 2.50 -27.28 2.81
N PHE A 316 2.06 -26.29 3.59
CA PHE A 316 2.90 -25.16 3.96
C PHE A 316 3.84 -25.56 5.11
N ASP A 317 5.14 -25.54 4.84
CA ASP A 317 6.22 -25.93 5.77
C ASP A 317 7.23 -24.80 5.93
N LEU A 318 7.34 -24.23 7.12
CA LEU A 318 8.24 -23.10 7.41
C LEU A 318 8.76 -23.20 8.84
N LYS A 319 10.05 -22.91 9.02
CA LYS A 319 10.71 -22.84 10.33
C LYS A 319 11.31 -21.45 10.50
N MET A 320 11.07 -20.83 11.64
CA MET A 320 11.55 -19.49 11.96
C MET A 320 12.35 -19.47 13.25
N ARG A 321 13.37 -18.61 13.26
CA ARG A 321 14.20 -18.37 14.43
C ARG A 321 13.53 -17.36 15.37
N LYS A 322 13.90 -17.39 16.64
CA LYS A 322 13.45 -16.38 17.60
C LYS A 322 13.99 -15.00 17.21
N GLY A 323 13.11 -14.01 17.18
CA GLY A 323 13.43 -12.63 16.81
C GLY A 323 13.61 -12.37 15.31
N GLU A 324 13.34 -13.37 14.48
CA GLU A 324 13.36 -13.25 13.03
C GLU A 324 12.11 -12.53 12.50
N PHE A 325 12.30 -11.70 11.48
CA PHE A 325 11.23 -11.05 10.74
C PHE A 325 11.06 -11.72 9.37
N VAL A 326 9.91 -12.35 9.13
CA VAL A 326 9.59 -13.00 7.85
C VAL A 326 8.44 -12.29 7.14
N SER A 327 8.59 -12.02 5.85
CA SER A 327 7.51 -11.49 5.01
C SER A 327 6.96 -12.59 4.09
N LEU A 328 5.64 -12.77 4.06
CA LEU A 328 4.94 -13.61 3.09
C LEU A 328 4.43 -12.75 1.93
N ILE A 329 4.85 -13.09 0.72
CA ILE A 329 4.39 -12.46 -0.52
C ILE A 329 3.81 -13.50 -1.48
N GLY A 330 2.99 -13.05 -2.42
CA GLY A 330 2.34 -13.91 -3.40
C GLY A 330 1.07 -13.28 -3.96
N HIS A 331 0.45 -13.93 -4.94
CA HIS A 331 -0.72 -13.40 -5.65
C HIS A 331 -1.94 -13.21 -4.74
N SER A 332 -2.88 -12.36 -5.16
CA SER A 332 -4.15 -12.24 -4.45
C SER A 332 -4.89 -13.58 -4.45
N GLY A 333 -5.38 -14.00 -3.28
CA GLY A 333 -6.08 -15.29 -3.12
C GLY A 333 -5.20 -16.52 -2.96
N CYS A 334 -3.86 -16.41 -2.86
CA CYS A 334 -2.99 -17.57 -2.56
C CYS A 334 -2.99 -18.01 -1.08
N GLY A 335 -3.77 -17.37 -0.20
CA GLY A 335 -3.91 -17.82 1.19
C GLY A 335 -2.93 -17.22 2.21
N LYS A 336 -2.20 -16.14 1.90
CA LYS A 336 -1.29 -15.45 2.84
C LYS A 336 -1.97 -15.10 4.17
N SER A 337 -3.08 -14.37 4.12
CA SER A 337 -3.86 -14.00 5.31
C SER A 337 -4.52 -15.21 5.98
N THR A 338 -4.74 -16.29 5.23
CA THR A 338 -5.21 -17.57 5.79
C THR A 338 -4.13 -18.24 6.63
N VAL A 339 -2.87 -18.25 6.17
CA VAL A 339 -1.72 -18.71 6.97
C VAL A 339 -1.60 -17.87 8.23
N LEU A 340 -1.66 -16.55 8.11
CA LEU A 340 -1.60 -15.62 9.24
C LEU A 340 -2.74 -15.83 10.25
N SER A 341 -3.97 -16.05 9.77
CA SER A 341 -5.13 -16.34 10.62
C SER A 341 -5.01 -17.66 11.38
N MET A 342 -4.43 -18.69 10.76
CA MET A 342 -4.20 -19.99 11.41
C MET A 342 -3.14 -19.86 12.51
N VAL A 343 -1.99 -19.21 12.24
CA VAL A 343 -0.97 -19.00 13.28
C VAL A 343 -1.45 -18.07 14.39
N ALA A 344 -2.37 -17.14 14.11
CA ALA A 344 -3.02 -16.33 15.13
C ALA A 344 -3.96 -17.16 16.05
N GLY A 345 -4.38 -18.35 15.62
CA GLY A 345 -5.41 -19.15 16.27
C GLY A 345 -6.83 -18.61 16.03
N LEU A 346 -7.03 -17.83 14.98
CA LEU A 346 -8.34 -17.28 14.57
C LEU A 346 -9.07 -18.17 13.56
N ALA A 347 -8.36 -19.12 12.94
CA ALA A 347 -8.92 -20.08 12.01
C ALA A 347 -8.34 -21.46 12.28
N ASP A 348 -9.20 -22.49 12.25
CA ASP A 348 -8.76 -23.87 12.48
C ASP A 348 -7.86 -24.38 11.35
N VAL A 349 -6.96 -25.29 11.69
CA VAL A 349 -6.13 -26.03 10.73
C VAL A 349 -6.88 -27.28 10.27
N THR A 350 -6.89 -27.57 8.96
CA THR A 350 -7.53 -28.80 8.44
C THR A 350 -6.63 -30.02 8.61
N SER A 351 -5.33 -29.86 8.36
CA SER A 351 -4.31 -30.89 8.55
C SER A 351 -2.95 -30.23 8.77
N GLY A 352 -2.04 -30.93 9.44
CA GLY A 352 -0.76 -30.38 9.89
C GLY A 352 -0.85 -29.76 11.28
N GLY A 353 0.14 -28.93 11.62
CA GLY A 353 0.19 -28.27 12.92
C GLY A 353 1.09 -27.03 12.92
N ILE A 354 0.87 -26.18 13.91
CA ILE A 354 1.65 -24.95 14.14
C ILE A 354 2.14 -24.98 15.58
N VAL A 355 3.45 -24.78 15.78
CA VAL A 355 4.07 -24.75 17.11
C VAL A 355 4.78 -23.42 17.29
N LEU A 356 4.47 -22.71 18.39
CA LEU A 356 5.09 -21.46 18.79
C LEU A 356 5.70 -21.62 20.19
N ASP A 357 7.01 -21.36 20.30
CA ASP A 357 7.77 -21.45 21.57
C ASP A 357 7.50 -22.77 22.31
N GLY A 358 7.49 -23.87 21.55
CA GLY A 358 7.24 -25.22 22.04
C GLY A 358 5.82 -25.57 22.46
N LYS A 359 4.85 -24.69 22.19
CA LYS A 359 3.44 -24.96 22.41
C LYS A 359 2.69 -25.00 21.09
N GLU A 360 1.84 -26.02 20.92
CA GLU A 360 0.93 -26.08 19.78
C GLU A 360 -0.06 -24.90 19.82
N VAL A 361 -0.31 -24.30 18.66
CA VAL A 361 -1.31 -23.25 18.50
C VAL A 361 -2.67 -23.92 18.26
N ASP A 362 -3.48 -23.98 19.31
CA ASP A 362 -4.83 -24.56 19.32
C ASP A 362 -5.95 -23.51 19.40
N GLY A 363 -5.61 -22.23 19.56
CA GLY A 363 -6.55 -21.13 19.62
C GLY A 363 -5.88 -19.77 19.78
N ALA A 364 -6.68 -18.70 19.84
CA ALA A 364 -6.18 -17.33 20.03
C ALA A 364 -5.65 -17.10 21.45
N GLY A 365 -4.59 -16.31 21.59
CA GLY A 365 -3.94 -16.05 22.87
C GLY A 365 -3.16 -14.73 22.89
N PRO A 366 -2.91 -14.14 24.07
CA PRO A 366 -2.22 -12.85 24.20
C PRO A 366 -0.72 -12.91 23.90
N ASP A 367 -0.17 -14.11 23.70
CA ASP A 367 1.20 -14.35 23.26
C ASP A 367 1.39 -14.07 21.76
N ARG A 368 0.29 -13.87 21.02
CA ARG A 368 0.28 -13.51 19.60
C ARG A 368 -0.50 -12.23 19.41
N ALA A 369 0.14 -11.18 18.91
CA ALA A 369 -0.56 -9.93 18.60
C ALA A 369 -0.78 -9.81 17.09
N VAL A 370 -1.98 -9.40 16.69
CA VAL A 370 -2.34 -9.22 15.28
C VAL A 370 -2.60 -7.74 14.98
N VAL A 371 -1.93 -7.23 13.96
CA VAL A 371 -2.23 -5.96 13.31
C VAL A 371 -2.96 -6.27 12.01
N PHE A 372 -4.26 -5.98 11.98
CA PHE A 372 -5.13 -6.25 10.84
C PHE A 372 -4.98 -5.18 9.75
N GLN A 373 -5.31 -5.55 8.52
CA GLN A 373 -5.38 -4.66 7.37
C GLN A 373 -6.34 -3.49 7.61
N ALA A 374 -7.54 -3.78 8.15
CA ALA A 374 -8.49 -2.77 8.60
C ALA A 374 -8.31 -2.55 10.12
N PRO A 375 -8.03 -1.31 10.58
CA PRO A 375 -7.83 -1.03 12.00
C PRO A 375 -9.10 -1.36 12.79
N SER A 376 -9.09 -2.53 13.43
CA SER A 376 -10.19 -3.06 14.23
C SER A 376 -10.17 -2.45 15.63
N LEU A 377 -10.35 -1.13 15.68
CA LEU A 377 -10.46 -0.34 16.92
C LEU A 377 -11.92 -0.20 17.32
N PHE A 378 -12.18 -0.06 18.61
CA PHE A 378 -13.49 0.33 19.10
C PHE A 378 -13.70 1.83 18.86
N PRO A 379 -14.63 2.23 17.97
CA PRO A 379 -14.72 3.61 17.49
C PRO A 379 -15.13 4.61 18.58
N TRP A 380 -15.83 4.16 19.61
CA TRP A 380 -16.26 4.98 20.75
C TRP A 380 -15.21 5.15 21.85
N LEU A 381 -14.12 4.37 21.81
CA LEU A 381 -13.01 4.47 22.76
C LEU A 381 -11.91 5.37 22.21
N THR A 382 -11.16 6.00 23.10
CA THR A 382 -9.95 6.78 22.78
C THR A 382 -8.82 5.87 22.29
N ALA A 383 -7.78 6.46 21.69
CA ALA A 383 -6.56 5.74 21.35
C ALA A 383 -5.94 5.06 22.59
N TYR A 384 -5.87 5.78 23.71
CA TYR A 384 -5.43 5.27 25.00
C TYR A 384 -6.27 4.07 25.49
N GLU A 385 -7.60 4.22 25.50
CA GLU A 385 -8.51 3.16 25.94
C GLU A 385 -8.42 1.90 25.06
N ASN A 386 -8.26 2.07 23.75
CA ASN A 386 -8.08 0.95 22.82
C ASN A 386 -6.82 0.12 23.12
N VAL A 387 -5.73 0.76 23.57
CA VAL A 387 -4.50 0.08 23.98
C VAL A 387 -4.68 -0.57 25.36
N MET A 388 -5.25 0.16 26.31
CA MET A 388 -5.46 -0.29 27.69
C MET A 388 -6.30 -1.56 27.80
N LEU A 389 -7.29 -1.78 26.92
CA LEU A 389 -8.09 -3.01 26.89
C LEU A 389 -7.24 -4.30 26.88
N GLY A 390 -6.13 -4.27 26.15
CA GLY A 390 -5.19 -5.38 26.08
C GLY A 390 -4.26 -5.42 27.29
N VAL A 391 -3.68 -4.28 27.64
CA VAL A 391 -2.75 -4.13 28.77
C VAL A 391 -3.39 -4.60 30.08
N ASP A 392 -4.64 -4.22 30.35
CA ASP A 392 -5.35 -4.60 31.57
C ASP A 392 -5.53 -6.11 31.74
N ARG A 393 -5.62 -6.85 30.63
CA ARG A 393 -5.77 -8.31 30.64
C ARG A 393 -4.42 -9.03 30.71
N VAL A 394 -3.39 -8.47 30.10
CA VAL A 394 -2.06 -9.11 29.99
C VAL A 394 -1.18 -8.84 31.19
N PHE A 395 -1.41 -7.73 31.90
CA PHE A 395 -0.64 -7.32 33.08
C PHE A 395 -1.53 -7.19 34.34
N PRO A 396 -2.21 -8.27 34.76
CA PRO A 396 -3.07 -8.23 35.95
C PRO A 396 -2.30 -7.95 37.24
N HIS A 397 -1.00 -8.26 37.25
CA HIS A 397 -0.09 -8.03 38.39
C HIS A 397 0.50 -6.62 38.42
N ALA A 398 0.45 -5.87 37.32
CA ALA A 398 0.91 -4.48 37.27
C ALA A 398 -0.04 -3.57 38.04
N ASN A 399 0.49 -2.54 38.69
CA ASN A 399 -0.33 -1.48 39.26
C ASN A 399 -0.92 -0.59 38.16
N LYS A 400 -1.90 0.26 38.52
CA LYS A 400 -2.62 1.11 37.55
C LYS A 400 -1.70 2.11 36.83
N GLY A 401 -0.69 2.63 37.52
CA GLY A 401 0.31 3.54 36.95
C GLY A 401 1.16 2.84 35.90
N GLU A 402 1.74 1.69 36.22
CA GLU A 402 2.56 0.90 35.30
C GLU A 402 1.81 0.55 34.01
N ARG A 403 0.53 0.15 34.10
CA ARG A 403 -0.28 -0.13 32.91
C ARG A 403 -0.52 1.11 32.06
N ALA A 404 -0.80 2.24 32.71
CA ALA A 404 -0.97 3.52 32.02
C ALA A 404 0.32 3.95 31.31
N ASP A 405 1.47 3.74 31.95
CA ASP A 405 2.78 4.07 31.40
C ASP A 405 3.12 3.20 30.20
N ILE A 406 2.81 1.89 30.22
CA ILE A 406 2.94 1.01 29.04
C ILE A 406 2.13 1.54 27.86
N ALA A 407 0.85 1.89 28.08
CA ALA A 407 -0.01 2.38 27.01
C ALA A 407 0.46 3.73 26.46
N ARG A 408 0.84 4.66 27.34
CA ARG A 408 1.37 5.98 26.97
C ARG A 408 2.69 5.87 26.22
N TYR A 409 3.60 5.02 26.69
CA TYR A 409 4.89 4.79 26.05
C TYR A 409 4.72 4.37 24.59
N TYR A 410 3.93 3.32 24.32
CA TYR A 410 3.76 2.84 22.95
C TYR A 410 2.96 3.81 22.07
N LEU A 411 1.98 4.54 22.63
CA LEU A 411 1.27 5.58 21.89
C LEU A 411 2.17 6.77 21.54
N ALA A 412 3.02 7.21 22.46
CA ALA A 412 4.01 8.25 22.20
C ALA A 412 5.01 7.81 21.12
N ARG A 413 5.53 6.57 21.22
CA ARG A 413 6.50 6.02 20.25
C ARG A 413 5.95 5.88 18.84
N VAL A 414 4.64 5.68 18.68
CA VAL A 414 4.01 5.70 17.34
C VAL A 414 3.60 7.10 16.88
N GLY A 415 4.01 8.16 17.59
CA GLY A 415 3.72 9.56 17.28
C GLY A 415 2.28 9.96 17.58
N LEU A 416 1.63 9.32 18.57
CA LEU A 416 0.26 9.62 19.00
C LEU A 416 0.17 10.19 20.41
N GLY A 417 1.27 10.70 20.97
CA GLY A 417 1.31 11.34 22.30
C GLY A 417 0.19 12.38 22.46
N ASP A 418 0.14 13.37 21.58
CA ASP A 418 -0.83 14.47 21.65
C ASP A 418 -2.26 14.09 21.23
N SER A 419 -2.46 12.85 20.75
CA SER A 419 -3.76 12.37 20.25
C SER A 419 -4.28 11.17 21.03
N MET A 420 -3.68 10.82 22.17
CA MET A 420 -4.03 9.63 22.94
C MET A 420 -5.47 9.65 23.48
N ASP A 421 -6.00 10.84 23.78
CA ASP A 421 -7.36 11.02 24.31
C ASP A 421 -8.43 11.22 23.22
N ARG A 422 -8.04 11.21 21.94
CA ARG A 422 -9.00 11.33 20.84
C ARG A 422 -9.68 10.00 20.57
N LYS A 423 -10.99 10.04 20.28
CA LYS A 423 -11.76 8.84 19.93
C LYS A 423 -11.29 8.24 18.63
N ALA A 424 -11.26 6.92 18.53
CA ALA A 424 -10.85 6.24 17.32
C ALA A 424 -11.69 6.64 16.10
N SER A 425 -12.97 7.00 16.25
CA SER A 425 -13.80 7.52 15.16
C SER A 425 -13.31 8.85 14.56
N GLU A 426 -12.57 9.65 15.34
CA GLU A 426 -12.06 10.98 14.96
C GLU A 426 -10.65 10.94 14.37
N LEU A 427 -9.99 9.78 14.46
CA LEU A 427 -8.64 9.55 13.97
C LEU A 427 -8.62 9.29 12.45
N SER A 428 -7.57 9.75 11.78
CA SER A 428 -7.28 9.36 10.39
C SER A 428 -6.98 7.85 10.31
N ASN A 429 -7.07 7.25 9.12
CA ASN A 429 -6.72 5.83 8.97
C ASN A 429 -5.26 5.52 9.36
N GLY A 430 -4.32 6.42 9.04
CA GLY A 430 -2.93 6.29 9.49
C GLY A 430 -2.78 6.34 11.01
N MET A 431 -3.49 7.27 11.68
CA MET A 431 -3.52 7.33 13.14
C MET A 431 -4.16 6.07 13.75
N LYS A 432 -5.27 5.59 13.18
CA LYS A 432 -5.90 4.34 13.63
C LYS A 432 -4.95 3.14 13.49
N GLN A 433 -4.17 3.10 12.41
CA GLN A 433 -3.19 2.05 12.20
C GLN A 433 -2.03 2.14 13.21
N ARG A 434 -1.54 3.34 13.51
CA ARG A 434 -0.57 3.61 14.59
C ARG A 434 -1.09 3.12 15.94
N VAL A 435 -2.36 3.37 16.29
CA VAL A 435 -2.99 2.80 17.51
C VAL A 435 -3.00 1.26 17.45
N GLY A 436 -3.31 0.67 16.30
CA GLY A 436 -3.28 -0.79 16.11
C GLY A 436 -1.90 -1.39 16.39
N ILE A 437 -0.84 -0.75 15.90
CA ILE A 437 0.56 -1.13 16.14
C ILE A 437 0.92 -0.96 17.62
N ALA A 438 0.64 0.20 18.22
CA ALA A 438 0.89 0.45 19.63
C ALA A 438 0.19 -0.59 20.52
N ARG A 439 -1.08 -0.91 20.22
CA ARG A 439 -1.85 -1.95 20.92
C ARG A 439 -1.18 -3.31 20.82
N ALA A 440 -0.65 -3.68 19.66
CA ALA A 440 0.02 -4.97 19.47
C ALA A 440 1.31 -5.07 20.29
N PHE A 441 2.17 -4.05 20.26
CA PHE A 441 3.42 -4.03 21.03
C PHE A 441 3.19 -3.90 22.53
N ALA A 442 2.16 -3.17 22.96
CA ALA A 442 1.81 -3.03 24.36
C ALA A 442 1.52 -4.37 25.05
N LEU A 443 1.14 -5.42 24.30
CA LEU A 443 0.96 -6.76 24.86
C LEU A 443 2.27 -7.50 25.16
N SER A 444 3.41 -6.99 24.68
CA SER A 444 4.70 -7.69 24.70
C SER A 444 4.58 -9.14 24.19
N PRO A 445 4.08 -9.35 22.96
CA PRO A 445 3.78 -10.68 22.44
C PRO A 445 5.06 -11.48 22.15
N LYS A 446 4.93 -12.81 22.09
CA LYS A 446 5.96 -13.73 21.58
C LYS A 446 6.07 -13.67 20.06
N LEU A 447 4.94 -13.41 19.39
CA LEU A 447 4.82 -13.35 17.93
C LEU A 447 3.98 -12.16 17.51
N LEU A 448 4.54 -11.31 16.65
CA LEU A 448 3.84 -10.21 16.00
C LEU A 448 3.38 -10.64 14.61
N LEU A 449 2.08 -10.54 14.34
CA LEU A 449 1.45 -10.91 13.08
C LEU A 449 0.92 -9.64 12.41
N LEU A 450 1.39 -9.34 11.22
CA LEU A 450 1.03 -8.13 10.49
C LEU A 450 0.34 -8.54 9.18
N ASP A 451 -0.96 -8.28 9.04
CA ASP A 451 -1.73 -8.63 7.83
C ASP A 451 -1.97 -7.39 6.99
N GLU A 452 -1.13 -7.16 5.97
CA GLU A 452 -1.12 -5.95 5.14
C GLU A 452 -1.24 -4.65 5.96
N PRO A 453 -0.39 -4.46 6.99
CA PRO A 453 -0.55 -3.40 7.98
C PRO A 453 -0.45 -1.99 7.37
N PHE A 454 0.02 -1.85 6.13
CA PHE A 454 0.15 -0.56 5.44
C PHE A 454 -0.68 -0.43 4.16
N GLY A 455 -1.50 -1.44 3.83
CA GLY A 455 -2.16 -1.54 2.52
C GLY A 455 -3.20 -0.44 2.26
N MET A 456 -3.79 0.14 3.31
CA MET A 456 -4.78 1.23 3.19
C MET A 456 -4.18 2.63 3.34
N LEU A 457 -2.86 2.73 3.44
CA LEU A 457 -2.14 3.98 3.63
C LEU A 457 -1.54 4.43 2.31
N ASP A 458 -1.50 5.75 2.10
CA ASP A 458 -0.69 6.34 1.04
C ASP A 458 0.80 6.03 1.28
N SER A 459 1.60 6.06 0.22
CA SER A 459 3.00 5.63 0.26
C SER A 459 3.82 6.37 1.32
N LEU A 460 3.60 7.68 1.50
CA LEU A 460 4.42 8.46 2.42
C LEU A 460 4.03 8.20 3.89
N THR A 461 2.73 8.19 4.21
CA THR A 461 2.28 7.73 5.55
C THR A 461 2.71 6.30 5.83
N ARG A 462 2.74 5.44 4.81
CA ARG A 462 3.28 4.08 4.90
C ARG A 462 4.75 4.08 5.25
N TRP A 463 5.58 4.92 4.64
CA TRP A 463 7.01 5.00 4.93
C TRP A 463 7.27 5.43 6.38
N GLU A 464 6.60 6.49 6.83
CA GLU A 464 6.68 6.92 8.23
C GLU A 464 6.28 5.79 9.20
N LEU A 465 5.21 5.06 8.88
CA LEU A 465 4.74 3.97 9.75
C LEU A 465 5.67 2.76 9.71
N GLN A 466 6.31 2.48 8.58
CA GLN A 466 7.33 1.44 8.44
C GLN A 466 8.55 1.78 9.30
N GLU A 467 9.03 3.03 9.29
CA GLU A 467 10.14 3.46 10.14
C GLU A 467 9.80 3.33 11.62
N VAL A 468 8.62 3.80 12.03
CA VAL A 468 8.12 3.64 13.42
C VAL A 468 8.06 2.17 13.81
N LEU A 469 7.51 1.29 12.95
CA LEU A 469 7.45 -0.15 13.21
C LEU A 469 8.86 -0.72 13.41
N MET A 470 9.80 -0.34 12.54
CA MET A 470 11.17 -0.85 12.60
C MET A 470 11.95 -0.32 13.79
N GLU A 471 11.72 0.92 14.23
CA GLU A 471 12.30 1.46 15.45
C GLU A 471 11.84 0.67 16.69
N VAL A 472 10.53 0.43 16.81
CA VAL A 472 9.95 -0.33 17.94
C VAL A 472 10.40 -1.80 17.89
N TRP A 473 10.44 -2.39 16.69
CA TRP A 473 10.92 -3.76 16.50
C TRP A 473 12.42 -3.91 16.80
N ALA A 474 13.26 -2.95 16.41
CA ALA A 474 14.71 -3.02 16.63
C ALA A 474 15.07 -3.12 18.13
N ARG A 475 14.26 -2.51 19.00
CA ARG A 475 14.42 -2.56 20.46
C ARG A 475 13.93 -3.87 21.08
N THR A 476 12.81 -4.40 20.59
CA THR A 476 12.15 -5.58 21.18
C THR A 476 12.61 -6.90 20.58
N LYS A 477 13.06 -6.88 19.32
CA LYS A 477 13.38 -8.06 18.51
C LYS A 477 12.34 -9.16 18.65
N VAL A 478 11.06 -8.76 18.63
CA VAL A 478 9.93 -9.71 18.64
C VAL A 478 9.91 -10.49 17.32
N THR A 479 9.69 -11.81 17.38
CA THR A 479 9.52 -12.62 16.17
C THR A 479 8.31 -12.09 15.40
N ALA A 480 8.45 -11.84 14.10
CA ALA A 480 7.41 -11.18 13.31
C ALA A 480 7.12 -11.92 11.99
N VAL A 481 5.83 -12.00 11.64
CA VAL A 481 5.37 -12.48 10.34
C VAL A 481 4.51 -11.39 9.71
N CYS A 482 4.94 -10.88 8.56
CA CYS A 482 4.24 -9.84 7.82
C CYS A 482 3.70 -10.38 6.51
N VAL A 483 2.44 -10.14 6.21
CA VAL A 483 1.85 -10.35 4.89
C VAL A 483 1.87 -9.02 4.16
N THR A 484 2.46 -8.99 2.98
CA THR A 484 2.47 -7.79 2.14
C THR A 484 2.37 -8.14 0.66
N HIS A 485 1.93 -7.18 -0.13
CA HIS A 485 1.93 -7.24 -1.59
C HIS A 485 3.00 -6.33 -2.21
N ASP A 486 3.73 -5.58 -1.39
CA ASP A 486 4.75 -4.62 -1.79
C ASP A 486 6.15 -5.26 -1.64
N VAL A 487 6.89 -5.33 -2.74
CA VAL A 487 8.21 -5.97 -2.81
C VAL A 487 9.24 -5.17 -2.02
N ASP A 488 9.19 -3.85 -2.11
CA ASP A 488 10.14 -2.96 -1.43
C ASP A 488 9.91 -2.96 0.08
N GLU A 489 8.65 -3.05 0.50
CA GLU A 489 8.28 -3.29 1.90
C GLU A 489 8.82 -4.63 2.41
N ALA A 490 8.68 -5.71 1.64
CA ALA A 490 9.17 -7.03 2.05
C ALA A 490 10.69 -7.01 2.27
N LEU A 491 11.45 -6.37 1.37
CA LEU A 491 12.90 -6.21 1.48
C LEU A 491 13.33 -5.27 2.60
N LEU A 492 12.54 -4.22 2.89
CA LEU A 492 12.81 -3.32 4.00
C LEU A 492 12.68 -4.03 5.34
N LEU A 493 11.58 -4.77 5.53
CA LEU A 493 11.21 -5.31 6.83
C LEU A 493 11.89 -6.65 7.16
N ALA A 494 11.94 -7.59 6.20
CA ALA A 494 12.19 -8.99 6.52
C ALA A 494 13.64 -9.47 6.39
N ASP A 495 14.04 -10.38 7.28
CA ASP A 495 15.24 -11.21 7.14
C ASP A 495 15.08 -12.25 6.02
N ARG A 496 13.85 -12.78 5.87
CA ARG A 496 13.49 -13.70 4.79
C ARG A 496 12.14 -13.37 4.16
N VAL A 497 12.07 -13.46 2.84
CA VAL A 497 10.85 -13.28 2.07
C VAL A 497 10.39 -14.64 1.55
N VAL A 498 9.26 -15.11 2.07
CA VAL A 498 8.60 -16.37 1.70
C VAL A 498 7.60 -16.10 0.58
N MET A 499 7.87 -16.66 -0.59
CA MET A 499 7.05 -16.50 -1.79
C MET A 499 6.09 -17.67 -1.95
N MET A 500 4.79 -17.39 -1.93
CA MET A 500 3.73 -18.39 -2.12
C MET A 500 3.33 -18.54 -3.59
N THR A 501 3.13 -19.79 -4.04
CA THR A 501 2.59 -20.09 -5.37
C THR A 501 1.13 -19.64 -5.50
N ASN A 502 0.60 -19.66 -6.72
CA ASN A 502 -0.79 -19.32 -6.98
C ASN A 502 -1.75 -20.33 -6.35
N GLY A 503 -2.88 -19.83 -5.85
CA GLY A 503 -3.98 -20.68 -5.40
C GLY A 503 -4.83 -21.19 -6.57
N PRO A 504 -5.64 -22.24 -6.37
CA PRO A 504 -5.78 -23.05 -5.15
C PRO A 504 -4.59 -24.01 -4.92
N ASN A 505 -4.50 -24.60 -3.72
CA ASN A 505 -3.37 -25.43 -3.27
C ASN A 505 -2.04 -24.68 -3.25
N ALA A 506 -2.06 -23.44 -2.77
CA ALA A 506 -0.86 -22.65 -2.66
C ALA A 506 0.09 -23.27 -1.63
N LYS A 507 1.38 -23.26 -1.96
CA LYS A 507 2.48 -23.71 -1.12
C LYS A 507 3.62 -22.69 -1.17
N ILE A 508 4.65 -22.90 -0.37
CA ILE A 508 5.88 -22.12 -0.51
C ILE A 508 6.55 -22.52 -1.82
N GLY A 509 6.72 -21.55 -2.71
CA GLY A 509 7.41 -21.72 -3.98
C GLY A 509 8.90 -21.45 -3.85
N HIS A 510 9.26 -20.39 -3.12
CA HIS A 510 10.64 -19.96 -2.93
C HIS A 510 10.81 -19.20 -1.61
N ILE A 511 12.02 -19.20 -1.05
CA ILE A 511 12.38 -18.42 0.13
C ILE A 511 13.65 -17.65 -0.18
N LEU A 512 13.55 -16.33 -0.25
CA LEU A 512 14.69 -15.43 -0.41
C LEU A 512 15.22 -15.03 0.96
N THR A 513 16.53 -15.13 1.17
CA THR A 513 17.21 -14.57 2.35
C THR A 513 17.73 -13.18 2.01
N VAL A 514 17.34 -12.17 2.79
CA VAL A 514 17.71 -10.77 2.57
C VAL A 514 18.93 -10.46 3.42
N ASP A 515 20.11 -10.61 2.83
CA ASP A 515 21.40 -10.36 3.50
C ASP A 515 21.74 -8.86 3.48
N ILE A 516 20.88 -8.06 4.12
CA ILE A 516 21.05 -6.62 4.32
C ILE A 516 20.84 -6.36 5.82
N PRO A 517 21.80 -5.82 6.57
CA PRO A 517 21.72 -5.75 8.02
C PRO A 517 20.63 -4.77 8.51
N HIS A 518 19.99 -5.08 9.64
CA HIS A 518 19.15 -4.14 10.39
C HIS A 518 19.95 -3.35 11.44
N PRO A 519 19.50 -2.14 11.84
CA PRO A 519 18.41 -1.37 11.24
C PRO A 519 18.82 -0.83 9.87
N ARG A 520 17.91 -0.88 8.89
CA ARG A 520 18.11 -0.33 7.55
C ARG A 520 17.02 0.67 7.24
N THR A 521 17.41 1.86 6.84
CA THR A 521 16.52 2.90 6.35
C THR A 521 16.20 2.66 4.88
N ARG A 522 15.16 3.30 4.35
CA ARG A 522 14.83 3.23 2.93
C ARG A 522 15.99 3.69 2.04
N GLN A 523 16.66 4.77 2.44
CA GLN A 523 17.85 5.25 1.73
C GLN A 523 18.97 4.21 1.71
N ALA A 524 19.35 3.67 2.88
CA ALA A 524 20.40 2.65 2.96
C ALA A 524 20.06 1.38 2.18
N LEU A 525 18.77 1.03 2.11
CA LEU A 525 18.30 -0.09 1.31
C LEU A 525 18.48 0.16 -0.20
N LEU A 526 18.10 1.34 -0.70
CA LEU A 526 18.24 1.71 -2.12
C LEU A 526 19.72 1.77 -2.56
N GLU A 527 20.62 2.21 -1.66
CA GLU A 527 22.05 2.29 -1.91
C GLU A 527 22.75 0.92 -1.85
N HIS A 528 22.10 -0.11 -1.29
CA HIS A 528 22.73 -1.41 -1.09
C HIS A 528 22.88 -2.17 -2.42
N PRO A 529 24.08 -2.70 -2.76
CA PRO A 529 24.33 -3.32 -4.07
C PRO A 529 23.39 -4.48 -4.43
N ARG A 530 22.97 -5.25 -3.43
CA ARG A 530 22.11 -6.44 -3.61
C ARG A 530 20.62 -6.12 -3.69
N TYR A 531 20.20 -4.90 -3.41
CA TYR A 531 18.78 -4.56 -3.32
C TYR A 531 18.06 -4.76 -4.66
N TYR A 532 18.65 -4.28 -5.76
CA TYR A 532 18.05 -4.41 -7.09
C TYR A 532 18.00 -5.86 -7.57
N ASP A 533 18.98 -6.69 -7.23
CA ASP A 533 18.98 -8.14 -7.50
C ASP A 533 17.83 -8.84 -6.77
N TYR A 534 17.69 -8.58 -5.46
CA TYR A 534 16.60 -9.15 -4.67
C TYR A 534 15.24 -8.69 -5.17
N ARG A 535 15.11 -7.41 -5.52
CA ARG A 535 13.87 -6.85 -6.07
C ARG A 535 13.49 -7.53 -7.39
N GLU A 536 14.45 -7.70 -8.29
CA GLU A 536 14.24 -8.42 -9.56
C GLU A 536 13.80 -9.87 -9.33
N GLU A 537 14.46 -10.59 -8.42
CA GLU A 537 14.11 -11.97 -8.09
C GLU A 537 12.66 -12.11 -7.59
N LEU A 538 12.24 -11.21 -6.68
CA LEU A 538 10.87 -11.18 -6.16
C LEU A 538 9.85 -10.82 -7.26
N LEU A 539 10.15 -9.84 -8.12
CA LEU A 539 9.29 -9.45 -9.24
C LEU A 539 9.15 -10.59 -10.25
N ASN A 540 10.26 -11.24 -10.63
CA ASN A 540 10.27 -12.37 -11.56
C ASN A 540 9.45 -13.55 -11.03
N PHE A 541 9.47 -13.82 -9.72
CA PHE A 541 8.62 -14.84 -9.13
C PHE A 541 7.13 -14.48 -9.22
N LEU A 542 6.78 -13.22 -8.93
CA LEU A 542 5.40 -12.74 -8.97
C LEU A 542 4.84 -12.66 -10.40
N GLU A 543 5.65 -12.28 -11.39
CA GLU A 543 5.24 -12.24 -12.80
C GLU A 543 5.22 -13.63 -13.44
N GLY A 544 6.18 -14.48 -13.09
CA GLY A 544 6.40 -15.79 -13.70
C GLY A 544 5.35 -16.85 -13.37
N GLY A 545 4.31 -16.52 -12.59
CA GLY A 545 3.13 -17.36 -12.36
C GLY A 545 3.46 -18.83 -12.15
N HIS A 546 4.33 -19.16 -11.19
CA HIS A 546 4.73 -20.56 -10.97
C HIS A 546 3.56 -21.36 -10.39
N ALA A 547 2.77 -21.98 -11.29
CA ALA A 547 2.10 -23.22 -10.99
C ALA A 547 3.20 -24.24 -10.66
N GLY A 548 3.27 -24.66 -9.40
CA GLY A 548 4.44 -25.35 -8.87
C GLY A 548 4.91 -26.54 -9.70
N ALA A 549 6.06 -26.40 -10.36
CA ALA A 549 6.90 -27.51 -10.79
C ALA A 549 8.36 -27.02 -10.85
N PRO A 550 9.33 -27.74 -10.26
CA PRO A 550 10.73 -27.38 -10.38
C PRO A 550 11.16 -27.57 -11.84
N LYS A 551 11.78 -26.56 -12.45
CA LYS A 551 12.54 -26.73 -13.69
C LYS A 551 13.63 -27.77 -13.40
N LYS A 552 13.52 -28.97 -13.99
CA LYS A 552 14.64 -29.90 -14.06
C LYS A 552 15.78 -29.17 -14.79
N ALA A 553 16.91 -29.03 -14.12
CA ALA A 553 18.16 -28.68 -14.76
C ALA A 553 18.43 -29.72 -15.87
N ALA A 554 18.69 -29.23 -17.08
CA ALA A 554 19.20 -30.01 -18.19
C ALA A 554 20.72 -30.12 -18.08
#